data_AF-A0A351AFA3-F1
#
_entry.id   AF-A0A351AFA3-F1
#
_cell.length_a   1.000
_cell.length_b   1.000
_cell.length_c   1.000
_cell.angle_alpha   90.00
_cell.angle_beta   90.00
_cell.angle_gamma   90.00
#
_symmetry.space_group_name_H-M   'P 1'
#
loop_
_entity.id
_entity.type
_entity.pdbx_description
1 polymer ?
#
loop_
_entity_poly.entity_id
_entity_poly.type
_entity_poly.pdbx_seq_one_letter_code
_entity_poly.pdbx_strand_id
1 'polypeptide(L)' 'METTTVASHIADANLADAGRNRIEWAERDMPVLRAIRERFAKEKPLAGQRITACLHVTTETANLM' A
#
# COMPACT_ATOMS: atom_id res chain seq x y z
N MET A 1 -7.52 -28.61 -13.15
CA MET A 1 -6.74 -27.96 -12.08
C MET A 1 -7.55 -26.79 -11.58
N GLU A 2 -8.13 -26.93 -10.40
CA GLU A 2 -8.91 -25.89 -9.74
C GLU A 2 -7.91 -24.87 -9.17
N THR A 3 -7.79 -23.70 -9.81
CA THR A 3 -6.93 -22.62 -9.32
C THR A 3 -7.61 -21.97 -8.12
N THR A 4 -7.26 -22.43 -6.91
CA THR A 4 -7.59 -21.72 -5.67
C THR A 4 -6.99 -20.33 -5.75
N THR A 5 -7.84 -19.33 -5.93
CA THR A 5 -7.43 -17.92 -5.95
C THR A 5 -7.09 -17.52 -4.51
N VAL A 6 -5.81 -17.57 -4.15
CA VAL A 6 -5.35 -17.09 -2.84
C VAL A 6 -5.34 -15.57 -2.89
N ALA A 7 -6.26 -14.93 -2.14
CA ALA A 7 -6.40 -13.48 -2.12
C ALA A 7 -5.16 -12.77 -1.52
N SER A 8 -4.54 -13.37 -0.49
CA SER A 8 -3.27 -12.92 0.09
C SER A 8 -2.66 -14.04 0.94
N HIS A 9 -1.33 -14.07 1.07
CA HIS A 9 -0.60 -14.96 1.98
C HIS A 9 0.19 -14.12 2.98
N ILE A 10 -0.31 -14.03 4.20
CA ILE A 10 0.24 -13.20 5.29
C ILE A 10 0.28 -14.01 6.58
N ALA A 11 1.11 -13.60 7.53
CA ALA A 11 1.31 -14.33 8.78
C ALA A 11 0.12 -14.24 9.75
N ASP A 12 -0.41 -13.03 9.98
CA ASP A 12 -1.55 -12.82 10.91
C ASP A 12 -2.37 -11.58 10.47
N ALA A 13 -3.66 -11.79 10.21
CA ALA A 13 -4.59 -10.72 9.81
C ALA A 13 -5.06 -9.86 11.00
N ASN A 14 -4.98 -10.36 12.24
CA ASN A 14 -5.44 -9.64 13.42
C ASN A 14 -4.55 -8.43 13.77
N LEU A 15 -3.36 -8.35 13.17
CA LEU A 15 -2.45 -7.22 13.35
C LEU A 15 -2.82 -5.99 12.49
N ALA A 16 -3.88 -6.06 11.68
CA ALA A 16 -4.26 -5.00 10.75
C ALA A 16 -4.45 -3.63 11.42
N ASP A 17 -5.11 -3.58 12.58
CA ASP A 17 -5.35 -2.33 13.32
C ASP A 17 -4.05 -1.70 13.81
N ALA A 18 -3.17 -2.50 14.42
CA ALA A 18 -1.86 -2.04 14.85
C ALA A 18 -0.98 -1.63 13.65
N GLY A 19 -1.10 -2.33 12.53
CA GLY A 19 -0.46 -1.99 11.27
C GLY A 19 -0.88 -0.62 10.75
N ARG A 20 -2.20 -0.34 10.69
CA ARG A 20 -2.74 0.97 10.28
C ARG A 20 -2.15 2.12 11.08
N ASN A 21 -2.13 2.00 12.41
CA ASN A 21 -1.56 3.03 13.28
C ASN A 21 -0.08 3.31 12.97
N ARG A 22 0.71 2.28 12.64
CA ARG A 22 2.12 2.45 12.26
C ARG A 22 2.30 3.05 10.87
N ILE A 23 1.43 2.71 9.93
CA ILE A 23 1.43 3.30 8.58
C ILE A 23 1.15 4.80 8.67
N GLU A 24 0.12 5.20 9.42
CA GLU A 24 -0.24 6.60 9.67
C GLU A 24 0.87 7.37 10.40
N TRP A 25 1.56 6.71 11.33
CA TRP A 25 2.70 7.32 12.00
C TRP A 25 3.86 7.59 11.02
N ALA A 26 4.20 6.61 10.17
CA ALA A 26 5.26 6.76 9.17
C ALA A 26 4.91 7.81 8.10
N GLU A 27 3.63 7.95 7.72
CA GLU A 27 3.18 8.94 6.73
C GLU A 27 3.54 10.37 7.11
N ARG A 28 3.58 10.67 8.42
CA ARG A 28 3.91 12.01 8.93
C ARG A 28 5.30 12.47 8.48
N ASP A 29 6.24 11.55 8.34
CA ASP A 29 7.61 11.79 7.90
C ASP A 29 7.83 11.57 6.39
N MET A 30 6.77 11.27 5.63
CA MET A 30 6.80 11.03 4.18
C MET A 30 6.01 12.09 3.37
N PRO A 31 6.29 13.40 3.53
CA PRO A 31 5.47 14.47 2.97
C PRO A 31 5.42 14.48 1.44
N VAL A 32 6.45 13.96 0.78
CA VAL A 32 6.53 13.92 -0.68
C VAL A 32 5.50 12.96 -1.28
N LEU A 33 5.26 11.80 -0.67
CA LEU A 33 4.26 10.86 -1.16
C LEU A 33 2.85 11.43 -1.05
N ARG A 34 2.55 12.13 0.05
CA ARG A 34 1.28 12.86 0.21
C ARG A 34 1.10 13.92 -0.86
N ALA A 35 2.13 14.74 -1.12
CA ALA A 35 2.07 15.77 -2.17
C ALA A 35 1.85 15.17 -3.57
N ILE A 36 2.49 14.04 -3.89
CA ILE A 36 2.28 13.32 -5.15
C ILE A 36 0.84 12.80 -5.24
N ARG A 37 0.33 12.18 -4.17
CA ARG A 37 -1.05 11.67 -4.08
C ARG A 37 -2.07 12.79 -4.31
N GLU A 38 -1.90 13.94 -3.66
CA GLU A 38 -2.77 15.11 -3.81
C GLU A 38 -2.74 15.67 -5.24
N ARG A 39 -1.54 15.82 -5.83
CA ARG A 39 -1.38 16.33 -7.21
C ARG A 39 -2.12 15.48 -8.24
N PHE A 40 -2.02 14.16 -8.13
CA PHE A 40 -2.54 13.24 -9.14
C PHE A 40 -3.93 12.65 -8.81
N ALA A 41 -4.55 13.05 -7.69
CA ALA A 41 -5.85 12.54 -7.26
C ALA A 41 -6.97 12.74 -8.30
N LYS A 42 -6.91 13.84 -9.07
CA LYS A 42 -7.88 14.14 -10.14
C LYS A 42 -7.53 13.46 -11.47
N GLU A 43 -6.26 13.50 -11.86
CA GLU A 43 -5.78 12.99 -13.14
C GLU A 43 -5.79 11.45 -13.19
N LYS A 44 -5.55 10.79 -12.05
CA LYS A 44 -5.51 9.33 -11.92
C LYS A 44 -4.69 8.66 -13.04
N PRO A 45 -3.40 9.04 -13.23
CA PRO A 45 -2.59 8.61 -14.37
C PRO A 45 -2.35 7.10 -14.45
N LEU A 46 -2.56 6.38 -13.34
CA LEU A 46 -2.41 4.92 -13.24
C LEU A 46 -3.73 4.17 -13.43
N ALA A 47 -4.84 4.85 -13.76
CA ALA A 47 -6.12 4.20 -13.97
C ALA A 47 -6.04 3.13 -15.07
N GLY A 48 -6.51 1.92 -14.76
CA GLY A 48 -6.46 0.78 -15.67
C GLY A 48 -5.12 0.03 -15.70
N GLN A 49 -4.09 0.53 -15.03
CA GLN A 49 -2.78 -0.13 -14.98
C GLN A 49 -2.71 -1.14 -13.83
N ARG A 50 -2.10 -2.29 -14.12
CA ARG A 50 -1.78 -3.33 -13.12
C ARG A 50 -0.31 -3.24 -12.77
N ILE A 51 -0.01 -2.96 -11.50
CA ILE A 51 1.35 -2.78 -11.00
C ILE A 51 1.70 -3.96 -10.10
N THR A 52 2.88 -4.53 -10.30
CA THR A 52 3.48 -5.55 -9.44
C THR A 52 4.77 -5.00 -8.84
N ALA A 53 5.00 -5.24 -7.56
CA ALA A 53 6.21 -4.80 -6.87
C ALA A 53 6.87 -5.97 -6.12
N CYS A 54 8.19 -6.02 -6.14
CA CYS A 54 9.00 -6.87 -5.29
C CYS A 54 9.87 -5.96 -4.43
N LEU A 55 9.35 -5.63 -3.26
CA LEU A 55 9.94 -4.69 -2.31
C LEU A 55 9.82 -5.27 -0.91
N HIS A 56 10.60 -4.75 0.03
CA HIS A 56 10.39 -5.06 1.44
C HIS A 56 9.00 -4.57 1.86
N VAL A 57 8.20 -5.46 2.44
CA VAL A 57 6.86 -5.14 2.93
C VAL A 57 7.01 -4.49 4.31
N THR A 58 7.06 -3.16 4.32
CA THR A 58 7.23 -2.33 5.52
C THR A 58 6.14 -1.26 5.60
N THR A 59 6.15 -0.46 6.69
CA THR A 59 5.21 0.65 6.90
C THR A 59 5.39 1.78 5.89
N GLU A 60 6.61 1.99 5.41
CA GLU A 60 6.94 2.98 4.37
C GLU A 60 6.44 2.51 3.01
N THR A 61 6.63 1.23 2.67
CA THR A 61 6.11 0.65 1.41
C THR A 61 4.58 0.66 1.40
N ALA A 62 3.92 0.51 2.55
CA ALA A 62 2.47 0.65 2.63
C ALA A 62 1.98 2.06 2.31
N ASN A 63 2.76 3.11 2.63
CA ASN A 63 2.45 4.49 2.25
C ASN A 63 2.66 4.78 0.75
N LEU A 64 3.53 4.00 0.10
CA LEU A 64 3.76 4.05 -1.35
C LEU A 64 2.58 3.46 -2.16
N MET A 65 1.83 2.52 -1.58
CA MET A 65 0.73 1.82 -2.25
C MET A 65 -0.63 2.55 -2.17
#